data_AF-X0VRX2-F1
#
_entry.id   AF-X0VRX2-F1
#
_cell.length_a   1.000
_cell.length_b   1.000
_cell.length_c   1.000
_cell.angle_alpha   90.00
_cell.angle_beta   90.00
_cell.angle_gamma   90.00
#
_symmetry.space_group_name_H-M   'P 1'
#
loop_
_entity.id
_entity.type
_entity.pdbx_description
1 polymer ?
#
loop_
_entity_poly.entity_id
_entity_poly.type
_entity_poly.pdbx_seq_one_letter_code
_entity_poly.pdbx_strand_id
1 'polypeptide(L)'
;MCDTEREKMHDGNWYVLCWNLHISVDTVPLAPGLILKRLAEPLTVFDLAGLGSRGFREWAMLEPLLPLATTELLSTKDSDITPGFDTLNRAWLASALLTLRDYTKHLSVACSSESWNTVKEIRQAVSSEVLTGVGIEKSNKDTARKKKPHYQILDFHRKLVLNENRKDSEISQDDLDWIYANYEAFNQLCSESEQFYFSLKASVDWRFAE
;
A
#
# COMPACT_ATOMS: atom_id res chain seq x y z
N MET A 1 -13.01 -30.51 -4.49
CA MET A 1 -12.33 -30.98 -3.26
C MET A 1 -10.83 -30.91 -3.49
N CYS A 2 -10.22 -29.83 -3.00
CA CYS A 2 -8.92 -29.80 -2.35
C CYS A 2 -8.74 -28.35 -1.87
N ASP A 3 -9.50 -28.03 -0.82
CA ASP A 3 -9.24 -26.90 0.07
C ASP A 3 -7.90 -27.16 0.74
N THR A 4 -6.84 -26.76 0.06
CA THR A 4 -5.48 -26.76 0.61
C THR A 4 -5.17 -25.32 0.92
N GLU A 5 -5.48 -24.94 2.16
CA GLU A 5 -4.93 -23.78 2.88
C GLU A 5 -4.78 -22.50 2.05
N ARG A 6 -5.89 -21.79 1.80
CA ARG A 6 -5.79 -20.33 1.67
C ARG A 6 -5.24 -19.84 3.01
N GLU A 7 -3.96 -19.47 3.05
CA GLU A 7 -3.39 -18.72 4.17
C GLU A 7 -4.42 -17.68 4.60
N LYS A 8 -4.73 -17.60 5.91
CA LYS A 8 -5.73 -16.66 6.43
C LYS A 8 -5.31 -15.24 6.09
N MET A 9 -5.80 -14.75 4.94
CA MET A 9 -5.54 -13.42 4.41
C MET A 9 -5.85 -12.40 5.52
N HIS A 10 -4.97 -11.41 5.68
CA HIS A 10 -5.14 -10.42 6.73
C HIS A 10 -6.45 -9.65 6.50
N ASP A 11 -7.27 -9.58 7.56
CA ASP A 11 -8.64 -9.05 7.54
C ASP A 11 -8.71 -7.80 8.43
N GLY A 12 -7.79 -6.85 8.20
CA GLY A 12 -7.67 -5.61 8.95
C GLY A 12 -7.34 -4.44 8.02
N ASN A 13 -6.84 -3.35 8.60
CA ASN A 13 -6.35 -2.22 7.81
C ASN A 13 -5.17 -2.65 6.94
N TRP A 14 -5.07 -2.02 5.78
CA TRP A 14 -3.95 -2.17 4.85
C TRP A 14 -3.26 -0.83 4.63
N TYR A 15 -1.94 -0.88 4.53
CA TYR A 15 -1.07 0.25 4.25
C TYR A 15 -0.30 -0.05 2.98
N VAL A 16 -0.66 0.60 1.88
CA VAL A 16 -0.06 0.42 0.56
C VAL A 16 1.02 1.45 0.35
N LEU A 17 2.28 1.02 0.19
CA LEU A 17 3.39 1.91 -0.12
C LEU A 17 3.24 2.40 -1.56
N CYS A 18 3.26 3.73 -1.74
CA CYS A 18 3.11 4.37 -3.04
C CYS A 18 4.45 4.97 -3.50
N TRP A 19 4.85 4.61 -4.70
CA TRP A 19 6.00 5.17 -5.40
C TRP A 19 5.56 6.30 -6.32
N ASN A 20 6.31 7.41 -6.32
CA ASN A 20 6.10 8.56 -7.19
C ASN A 20 4.69 9.18 -7.04
N LEU A 21 4.24 9.27 -5.80
CA LEU A 21 2.99 9.94 -5.41
C LEU A 21 3.29 10.89 -4.25
N HIS A 22 3.06 12.19 -4.47
CA HIS A 22 3.49 13.24 -3.56
C HIS A 22 2.30 14.07 -3.04
N ILE A 23 2.36 14.41 -1.75
CA ILE A 23 1.44 15.34 -1.07
C ILE A 23 2.26 16.29 -0.19
N SER A 24 1.85 17.57 -0.08
CA SER A 24 2.52 18.57 0.77
C SER A 24 2.11 18.51 2.23
N VAL A 25 0.94 17.93 2.52
CA VAL A 25 0.41 17.77 3.87
C VAL A 25 0.67 16.37 4.43
N ASP A 26 0.53 16.19 5.74
CA ASP A 26 0.79 14.91 6.39
C ASP A 26 -0.23 13.83 5.98
N THR A 27 -1.49 14.22 5.81
CA THR A 27 -2.58 13.29 5.45
C THR A 27 -3.60 13.97 4.57
N VAL A 28 -4.13 13.22 3.60
CA VAL A 28 -5.21 13.63 2.72
C VAL A 28 -6.27 12.53 2.66
N PRO A 29 -7.55 12.82 2.99
CA PRO A 29 -8.63 11.86 2.76
C PRO A 29 -8.91 11.74 1.25
N LEU A 30 -8.99 10.51 0.74
CA LEU A 30 -9.39 10.23 -0.65
C LEU A 30 -10.85 9.81 -0.77
N ALA A 31 -11.35 9.06 0.22
CA ALA A 31 -12.73 8.60 0.32
C ALA A 31 -12.98 8.10 1.76
N PRO A 32 -14.21 7.73 2.15
CA PRO A 32 -14.45 7.13 3.46
C PRO A 32 -13.53 5.92 3.71
N GLY A 33 -12.77 5.99 4.80
CA GLY A 33 -11.78 4.97 5.16
C GLY A 33 -10.56 4.85 4.24
N LEU A 34 -10.35 5.78 3.31
CA LEU A 34 -9.15 5.85 2.47
C LEU A 34 -8.40 7.15 2.72
N ILE A 35 -7.16 7.03 3.18
CA ILE A 35 -6.33 8.18 3.56
C ILE A 35 -4.96 8.01 2.94
N LEU A 36 -4.53 8.96 2.12
CA LEU A 36 -3.15 9.06 1.69
C LEU A 36 -2.34 9.75 2.79
N LYS A 37 -1.24 9.15 3.22
CA LYS A 37 -0.38 9.65 4.28
C LYS A 37 1.03 9.84 3.77
N ARG A 38 1.67 10.92 4.20
CA ARG A 38 3.08 11.16 3.97
C ARG A 38 3.90 10.30 4.93
N LEU A 39 4.98 9.72 4.44
CA LEU A 39 5.97 9.14 5.34
C LEU A 39 6.69 10.29 6.07
N ALA A 40 6.76 10.20 7.40
CA ALA A 40 7.39 11.22 8.23
C ALA A 40 8.86 11.42 7.83
N GLU A 41 9.51 10.34 7.42
CA GLU A 41 10.88 10.34 6.91
C GLU A 41 11.05 9.26 5.83
N PRO A 42 11.99 9.43 4.87
CA PRO A 42 12.28 8.42 3.85
C PRO A 42 12.70 7.08 4.45
N LEU A 43 12.18 5.99 3.89
CA LEU A 43 12.60 4.63 4.23
C LEU A 43 14.04 4.39 3.73
N THR A 44 14.82 3.67 4.53
CA THR A 44 16.19 3.28 4.20
C THR A 44 16.29 1.77 3.93
N VAL A 45 17.37 1.35 3.27
CA VAL A 45 17.68 -0.08 3.06
C VAL A 45 17.73 -0.85 4.39
N PHE A 46 18.20 -0.21 5.46
CA PHE A 46 18.25 -0.84 6.78
C PHE A 46 16.86 -1.03 7.39
N ASP A 47 15.92 -0.12 7.13
CA ASP A 47 14.53 -0.25 7.57
C ASP A 47 13.87 -1.45 6.86
N LEU A 48 14.11 -1.59 5.55
CA LEU A 48 13.64 -2.75 4.77
C LEU A 48 14.27 -4.08 5.23
N ALA A 49 15.58 -4.09 5.52
CA ALA A 49 16.25 -5.27 6.05
C ALA A 49 15.67 -5.70 7.41
N GLY A 50 15.26 -4.73 8.25
CA GLY A 50 14.52 -4.97 9.49
C GLY A 50 13.15 -5.63 9.26
N LEU A 51 12.47 -5.33 8.15
CA LEU A 51 11.26 -6.05 7.74
C LEU A 51 11.56 -7.49 7.29
N GLY A 52 12.71 -7.68 6.63
CA GLY A 52 13.22 -9.00 6.27
C GLY A 52 13.33 -9.94 7.47
N SER A 53 13.84 -9.46 8.60
CA SER A 53 13.93 -10.25 9.84
C SER A 53 12.56 -10.58 10.46
N ARG A 54 11.52 -9.81 10.14
CA ARG A 54 10.12 -10.06 10.56
C ARG A 54 9.32 -10.91 9.57
N GLY A 55 9.93 -11.34 8.46
CA GLY A 55 9.34 -12.30 7.52
C GLY A 55 8.94 -11.73 6.16
N PHE A 56 9.22 -10.45 5.87
CA PHE A 56 9.02 -9.91 4.52
C PHE A 56 10.17 -10.35 3.60
N ARG A 57 10.03 -11.45 2.86
CA ARG A 57 11.15 -12.09 2.15
C ARG A 57 11.65 -11.27 0.94
N GLU A 58 10.75 -10.52 0.33
CA GLU A 58 10.97 -9.77 -0.92
C GLU A 58 11.41 -8.32 -0.66
N TRP A 59 11.75 -7.97 0.58
CA TRP A 59 12.06 -6.58 0.98
C TRP A 59 13.10 -5.90 0.09
N ALA A 60 14.12 -6.63 -0.37
CA ALA A 60 15.18 -6.09 -1.21
C ALA A 60 14.69 -5.59 -2.57
N MET A 61 13.53 -6.06 -3.05
CA MET A 61 12.93 -5.57 -4.30
C MET A 61 12.48 -4.11 -4.22
N LEU A 62 12.26 -3.58 -3.01
CA LEU A 62 11.86 -2.18 -2.82
C LEU A 62 13.04 -1.20 -2.80
N GLU A 63 14.27 -1.67 -2.61
CA GLU A 63 15.46 -0.81 -2.50
C GLU A 63 15.58 0.21 -3.65
N PRO A 64 15.44 -0.16 -4.93
CA PRO A 64 15.56 0.79 -6.04
C PRO A 64 14.47 1.87 -6.06
N LEU A 65 13.37 1.65 -5.34
CA LEU A 65 12.17 2.50 -5.36
C LEU A 65 12.13 3.48 -4.18
N LEU A 66 12.93 3.23 -3.14
CA LEU A 66 12.98 4.03 -1.92
C LEU A 66 13.03 5.56 -2.15
N PRO A 67 13.81 6.10 -3.10
CA PRO A 67 13.93 7.55 -3.26
C PRO A 67 12.61 8.27 -3.56
N LEU A 68 11.62 7.58 -4.14
CA LEU A 68 10.32 8.15 -4.50
C LEU A 68 9.15 7.49 -3.76
N ALA A 69 9.42 6.51 -2.89
CA ALA A 69 8.42 5.89 -2.02
C ALA A 69 8.22 6.76 -0.76
N THR A 70 7.43 7.83 -0.93
CA THR A 70 7.28 8.89 0.09
C THR A 70 5.92 8.96 0.75
N THR A 71 4.96 8.15 0.28
CA THR A 71 3.59 8.12 0.78
C THR A 71 3.09 6.69 0.96
N GLU A 72 2.13 6.52 1.84
CA GLU A 72 1.35 5.29 1.99
C GLU A 72 -0.14 5.59 1.86
N LEU A 73 -0.89 4.69 1.23
CA LEU A 73 -2.34 4.71 1.20
C LEU A 73 -2.88 3.76 2.28
N LEU A 74 -3.51 4.34 3.30
CA LEU A 74 -4.26 3.60 4.31
C LEU A 74 -5.66 3.29 3.78
N SER A 75 -6.02 2.02 3.79
CA SER A 75 -7.40 1.55 3.66
C SER A 75 -7.86 0.91 4.97
N THR A 76 -8.90 1.48 5.57
CA THR A 76 -9.44 1.03 6.86
C THR A 76 -10.53 0.00 6.66
N LYS A 77 -10.51 -1.06 7.47
CA LYS A 77 -11.57 -2.09 7.44
C LYS A 77 -12.95 -1.52 7.79
N ASP A 78 -13.02 -0.68 8.81
CA ASP A 78 -14.26 -0.29 9.48
C ASP A 78 -15.05 0.84 8.78
N SER A 79 -14.73 1.17 7.53
CA SER A 79 -15.55 2.12 6.77
C SER A 79 -16.64 1.35 6.05
N ASP A 80 -17.90 1.68 6.35
CA ASP A 80 -19.16 1.08 5.88
C ASP A 80 -19.42 1.20 4.37
N ILE A 81 -18.41 0.99 3.53
CA ILE A 81 -18.55 0.99 2.08
C ILE A 81 -18.96 -0.42 1.68
N THR A 82 -20.27 -0.62 1.53
CA THR A 82 -20.87 -1.82 0.97
C THR A 82 -21.99 -1.46 0.02
N PRO A 83 -22.15 -2.17 -1.11
CA PRO A 83 -21.36 -3.31 -1.60
C PRO A 83 -20.03 -2.90 -2.25
N GLY A 84 -19.08 -3.82 -2.38
CA GLY A 84 -17.86 -3.57 -3.15
C GLY A 84 -16.62 -4.30 -2.68
N PHE A 85 -15.48 -3.68 -2.98
CA PHE A 85 -14.16 -4.25 -2.78
C PHE A 85 -13.82 -4.53 -1.31
N ASP A 86 -13.03 -5.59 -1.08
CA ASP A 86 -12.38 -5.77 0.21
C ASP A 86 -11.41 -4.61 0.54
N THR A 87 -10.94 -4.55 1.78
CA THR A 87 -10.10 -3.45 2.26
C THR A 87 -8.86 -3.21 1.39
N LEU A 88 -8.21 -4.24 0.83
CA LEU A 88 -7.04 -4.04 -0.03
C LEU A 88 -7.45 -3.57 -1.43
N ASN A 89 -8.50 -4.16 -1.99
CA ASN A 89 -9.01 -3.81 -3.31
C ASN A 89 -9.62 -2.40 -3.37
N ARG A 90 -10.03 -1.83 -2.23
CA ARG A 90 -10.36 -0.40 -2.13
C ARG A 90 -9.15 0.50 -2.37
N ALA A 91 -7.97 0.12 -1.88
CA ALA A 91 -6.74 0.85 -2.18
C ALA A 91 -6.39 0.74 -3.67
N TRP A 92 -6.64 -0.43 -4.29
CA TRP A 92 -6.51 -0.60 -5.74
C TRP A 92 -7.43 0.36 -6.50
N LEU A 93 -8.70 0.49 -6.10
CA LEU A 93 -9.64 1.41 -6.77
C LEU A 93 -9.18 2.87 -6.67
N ALA A 94 -8.70 3.29 -5.50
CA ALA A 94 -8.13 4.64 -5.35
C ALA A 94 -6.94 4.88 -6.30
N SER A 95 -6.05 3.88 -6.43
CA SER A 95 -4.94 3.92 -7.40
C SER A 95 -5.42 3.96 -8.86
N ALA A 96 -6.51 3.25 -9.19
CA ALA A 96 -7.14 3.30 -10.50
C ALA A 96 -7.69 4.72 -10.80
N LEU A 97 -8.41 5.34 -9.85
CA LEU A 97 -8.93 6.70 -10.01
C LEU A 97 -7.83 7.75 -10.17
N LEU A 98 -6.73 7.63 -9.41
CA LEU A 98 -5.54 8.47 -9.61
C LEU A 98 -4.99 8.32 -11.04
N THR A 99 -4.98 7.10 -11.57
CA THR A 99 -4.55 6.83 -12.96
C THR A 99 -5.48 7.53 -13.97
N LEU A 100 -6.79 7.51 -13.74
CA LEU A 100 -7.77 8.24 -14.58
C LEU A 100 -7.63 9.78 -14.48
N ARG A 101 -6.97 10.29 -13.42
CA ARG A 101 -6.62 11.71 -13.25
C ARG A 101 -5.21 12.06 -13.72
N ASP A 102 -4.66 11.25 -14.64
CA ASP A 102 -3.34 11.39 -15.26
C ASP A 102 -2.12 11.17 -14.34
N TYR A 103 -2.31 10.72 -13.09
CA TYR A 103 -1.20 10.35 -12.19
C TYR A 103 -0.59 8.99 -12.53
N THR A 104 -0.53 8.60 -13.80
CA THR A 104 -0.22 7.22 -14.22
C THR A 104 1.19 6.71 -13.87
N LYS A 105 2.10 7.61 -13.47
CA LYS A 105 3.46 7.25 -13.05
C LYS A 105 3.53 6.81 -11.59
N HIS A 106 2.46 6.93 -10.82
CA HIS A 106 2.44 6.36 -9.47
C HIS A 106 2.30 4.83 -9.56
N LEU A 107 2.95 4.14 -8.62
CA LEU A 107 2.84 2.69 -8.46
C LEU A 107 2.50 2.35 -7.01
N SER A 108 1.59 1.41 -6.81
CA SER A 108 1.41 0.74 -5.54
C SER A 108 2.40 -0.41 -5.49
N VAL A 109 3.46 -0.31 -4.67
CA VAL A 109 4.65 -1.19 -4.78
C VAL A 109 4.69 -2.31 -3.74
N ALA A 110 4.04 -2.09 -2.59
CA ALA A 110 3.92 -3.09 -1.54
C ALA A 110 2.73 -2.79 -0.66
N CYS A 111 2.18 -3.80 0.02
CA CYS A 111 1.21 -3.62 1.08
C CYS A 111 1.74 -4.19 2.40
N SER A 112 1.26 -3.62 3.50
CA SER A 112 1.53 -4.08 4.85
C SER A 112 0.28 -4.02 5.71
N SER A 113 0.19 -4.92 6.70
CA SER A 113 -0.81 -4.86 7.77
C SER A 113 -0.50 -3.79 8.84
N GLU A 114 0.68 -3.18 8.79
CA GLU A 114 1.15 -2.13 9.70
C GLU A 114 1.59 -0.90 8.88
N SER A 115 1.56 0.30 9.47
CA SER A 115 2.00 1.52 8.76
C SER A 115 3.50 1.47 8.46
N TRP A 116 3.88 1.92 7.27
CA TRP A 116 5.29 2.07 6.87
C TRP A 116 6.04 3.08 7.74
N ASN A 117 5.35 4.03 8.39
CA ASN A 117 5.94 4.92 9.39
C ASN A 117 6.42 4.19 10.65
N THR A 118 5.81 3.05 10.99
CA THR A 118 6.20 2.25 12.18
C THR A 118 7.45 1.41 11.94
N VAL A 119 7.90 1.28 10.69
CA VAL A 119 9.03 0.41 10.32
C VAL A 119 10.34 0.87 10.97
N LYS A 120 10.50 2.17 11.18
CA LYS A 120 11.69 2.74 11.84
C LYS A 120 11.75 2.44 13.33
N GLU A 121 10.62 2.35 14.00
CA GLU A 121 10.56 1.99 15.43
C GLU A 121 11.08 0.56 15.64
N ILE A 122 10.81 -0.33 14.69
CA ILE A 122 11.35 -1.70 14.69
C ILE A 122 12.88 -1.68 14.66
N ARG A 123 13.49 -0.85 13.81
CA ARG A 123 14.95 -0.76 13.73
C ARG A 123 15.57 -0.32 15.06
N GLN A 124 14.97 0.65 15.73
CA GLN A 124 15.45 1.13 17.04
C GLN A 124 15.37 0.02 18.09
N ALA A 125 14.27 -0.74 18.13
CA ALA A 125 14.12 -1.87 19.02
C ALA A 125 15.17 -2.98 18.75
N VAL A 126 15.33 -3.39 17.48
CA VAL A 126 16.32 -4.42 17.09
C VAL A 126 17.74 -3.96 17.39
N SER A 127 18.09 -2.70 17.12
CA SER A 127 19.43 -2.16 17.41
C SER A 127 19.71 -2.16 18.91
N SER A 128 18.72 -1.82 19.74
CA SER A 128 18.83 -1.83 21.20
C SER A 128 18.99 -3.25 21.77
N GLU A 129 18.27 -4.24 21.22
CA GLU A 129 18.38 -5.64 21.62
C GLU A 129 19.75 -6.24 21.26
N VAL A 130 20.28 -5.92 20.08
CA VAL A 130 21.63 -6.35 19.65
C VAL A 130 22.72 -5.71 20.51
N LEU A 131 22.59 -4.43 20.87
CA LEU A 131 23.56 -3.71 21.69
C LEU A 131 23.58 -4.17 23.16
N THR A 132 22.45 -4.63 23.69
CA THR A 132 22.35 -5.07 25.09
C THR A 132 22.80 -6.52 25.32
N GLY A 133 23.10 -7.27 24.25
CA GLY A 133 23.60 -8.65 24.34
C GLY A 133 22.64 -9.63 25.03
N VAL A 134 21.38 -9.23 25.26
CA VAL A 134 20.36 -10.08 25.85
C VAL A 134 19.87 -11.03 24.77
N GLY A 135 20.59 -12.15 24.63
CA GLY A 135 20.18 -13.27 23.79
C GLY A 135 18.76 -13.71 24.12
N ILE A 136 17.91 -13.71 23.10
CA ILE A 136 16.70 -14.49 22.72
C ILE A 136 15.83 -15.20 23.79
N GLU A 137 16.22 -15.41 25.04
CA GLU A 137 15.54 -16.37 25.92
C GLU A 137 14.50 -15.81 26.90
N LYS A 138 14.19 -14.51 26.93
CA LYS A 138 13.26 -13.96 27.95
C LYS A 138 12.17 -12.99 27.46
N SER A 139 11.60 -13.21 26.27
CA SER A 139 10.37 -12.50 25.86
C SER A 139 9.22 -13.42 25.40
N ASN A 140 9.32 -14.74 25.59
CA ASN A 140 8.37 -15.70 25.02
C ASN A 140 7.21 -16.12 25.93
N LYS A 141 6.94 -15.43 27.05
CA LYS A 141 5.83 -15.81 27.94
C LYS A 141 4.69 -14.80 28.07
N ASP A 142 4.90 -13.51 27.75
CA ASP A 142 3.85 -12.49 27.91
C ASP A 142 3.36 -11.84 26.60
N THR A 143 3.96 -12.16 25.45
CA THR A 143 3.42 -11.79 24.13
C THR A 143 2.50 -12.89 23.62
N ALA A 144 1.35 -13.05 24.28
CA ALA A 144 0.25 -13.85 23.76
C ALA A 144 -0.04 -13.47 22.30
N ARG A 145 0.34 -14.35 21.36
CA ARG A 145 -0.15 -14.44 19.97
C ARG A 145 -0.41 -13.09 19.26
N LYS A 146 0.54 -12.14 19.26
CA LYS A 146 0.48 -11.07 18.25
C LYS A 146 0.69 -11.73 16.89
N LYS A 147 -0.36 -11.72 16.06
CA LYS A 147 -0.33 -12.23 14.68
C LYS A 147 0.85 -11.55 13.98
N LYS A 148 1.73 -12.33 13.34
CA LYS A 148 2.86 -11.76 12.60
C LYS A 148 2.31 -10.76 11.57
N PRO A 149 2.94 -9.58 11.41
CA PRO A 149 2.54 -8.65 10.37
C PRO A 149 2.63 -9.30 9.00
N HIS A 150 1.73 -8.93 8.10
CA HIS A 150 1.71 -9.36 6.72
C HIS A 150 2.36 -8.31 5.84
N TYR A 151 3.23 -8.73 4.94
CA TYR A 151 3.88 -7.90 3.93
C TYR A 151 3.81 -8.61 2.60
N GLN A 152 3.50 -7.88 1.55
CA GLN A 152 3.48 -8.42 0.20
C GLN A 152 3.94 -7.34 -0.78
N ILE A 153 4.74 -7.75 -1.75
CA ILE A 153 4.99 -6.95 -2.94
C ILE A 153 3.70 -6.88 -3.77
N LEU A 154 3.37 -5.67 -4.20
CA LEU A 154 2.33 -5.46 -5.20
C LEU A 154 2.98 -5.39 -6.58
N ASP A 155 2.24 -5.81 -7.60
CA ASP A 155 2.77 -6.24 -8.90
C ASP A 155 3.82 -5.31 -9.51
N PHE A 156 4.92 -5.91 -9.99
CA PHE A 156 6.08 -5.23 -10.59
C PHE A 156 6.25 -5.64 -12.04
N HIS A 157 5.36 -5.17 -12.91
CA HIS A 157 5.60 -5.30 -14.33
C HIS A 157 6.40 -4.10 -14.84
N ARG A 158 7.59 -4.46 -15.28
CA ARG A 158 8.80 -3.64 -15.42
C ARG A 158 8.87 -2.89 -16.75
N LYS A 159 7.73 -2.47 -17.30
CA LYS A 159 7.66 -1.57 -18.46
C LYS A 159 6.97 -0.27 -18.03
N LEU A 160 7.74 0.57 -17.35
CA LEU A 160 7.45 2.00 -17.21
C LEU A 160 7.49 2.62 -18.62
N VAL A 161 6.40 2.47 -19.38
CA VAL A 161 6.16 3.26 -20.59
C VAL A 161 5.83 4.67 -20.09
N LEU A 162 6.89 5.41 -19.80
CA LEU A 162 6.84 6.79 -19.35
C LEU A 162 6.40 7.64 -20.53
N ASN A 163 5.14 8.06 -20.51
CA ASN A 163 4.72 9.16 -21.37
C ASN A 163 5.33 10.46 -20.79
N GLU A 164 6.12 11.16 -21.61
CA GLU A 164 6.91 12.33 -21.21
C GLU A 164 6.05 13.50 -20.71
N ASN A 165 4.76 13.55 -21.08
CA ASN A 165 3.85 14.67 -20.80
C ASN A 165 2.92 14.49 -19.58
N ARG A 166 3.24 13.60 -18.63
CA ARG A 166 2.32 13.26 -17.52
C ARG A 166 2.64 13.95 -16.19
N LYS A 167 1.62 14.04 -15.31
CA LYS A 167 1.72 14.69 -14.00
C LYS A 167 2.66 13.89 -13.08
N ASP A 168 3.80 14.49 -12.77
CA ASP A 168 4.75 14.05 -11.72
C ASP A 168 4.66 14.95 -10.49
N SER A 169 3.70 15.88 -10.52
CA SER A 169 3.48 16.90 -9.51
C SER A 169 2.64 16.36 -8.35
N GLU A 170 2.56 17.19 -7.31
CA GLU A 170 1.63 17.00 -6.21
C GLU A 170 0.18 16.77 -6.67
N ILE A 171 -0.59 16.00 -5.88
CA ILE A 171 -2.02 15.83 -6.13
C ILE A 171 -2.74 17.16 -5.90
N SER A 172 -3.45 17.66 -6.90
CA SER A 172 -4.20 18.92 -6.77
C SER A 172 -5.48 18.73 -5.94
N GLN A 173 -5.96 19.79 -5.29
CA GLN A 173 -7.23 19.74 -4.55
C GLN A 173 -8.41 19.35 -5.45
N ASP A 174 -8.45 19.86 -6.69
CA ASP A 174 -9.49 19.50 -7.67
C ASP A 174 -9.49 18.00 -7.98
N ASP A 175 -8.30 17.38 -8.05
CA ASP A 175 -8.18 15.93 -8.27
C ASP A 175 -8.64 15.14 -7.05
N LEU A 176 -8.33 15.62 -5.84
CA LEU A 176 -8.79 15.01 -4.58
C LEU A 176 -10.31 15.07 -4.44
N ASP A 177 -10.90 16.23 -4.70
CA ASP A 177 -12.35 16.44 -4.65
C ASP A 177 -13.06 15.56 -5.69
N TRP A 178 -12.49 15.43 -6.89
CA TRP A 178 -13.01 14.54 -7.92
C TRP A 178 -12.97 13.08 -7.47
N ILE A 179 -11.85 12.61 -6.92
CA ILE A 179 -11.73 11.23 -6.43
C ILE A 179 -12.78 10.99 -5.34
N TYR A 180 -12.86 11.88 -4.34
CA TYR A 180 -13.80 11.75 -3.24
C TYR A 180 -15.25 11.67 -3.72
N ALA A 181 -15.64 12.53 -4.66
CA ALA A 181 -17.00 12.57 -5.19
C ALA A 181 -17.37 11.33 -6.04
N ASN A 182 -16.39 10.71 -6.71
CA ASN A 182 -16.65 9.60 -7.65
C ASN A 182 -16.36 8.22 -7.06
N TYR A 183 -15.63 8.14 -5.94
CA TYR A 183 -15.13 6.88 -5.39
C TYR A 183 -16.26 5.86 -5.16
N GLU A 184 -17.33 6.27 -4.49
CA GLU A 184 -18.44 5.38 -4.13
C GLU A 184 -19.17 4.84 -5.37
N ALA A 185 -19.41 5.71 -6.35
CA ALA A 185 -20.06 5.31 -7.60
C ALA A 185 -19.22 4.30 -8.37
N PHE A 186 -17.91 4.50 -8.45
CA PHE A 186 -17.00 3.54 -9.08
C PHE A 186 -16.93 2.22 -8.30
N ASN A 187 -16.90 2.29 -6.97
CA ASN A 187 -16.91 1.10 -6.12
C ASN A 187 -18.18 0.27 -6.35
N GLN A 188 -19.34 0.92 -6.39
CA GLN A 188 -20.62 0.30 -6.71
C GLN A 188 -20.59 -0.35 -8.10
N LEU A 189 -20.17 0.40 -9.12
CA LEU A 189 -20.11 -0.09 -10.51
C LEU A 189 -19.17 -1.28 -10.66
N CYS A 190 -18.02 -1.27 -9.99
CA CYS A 190 -17.11 -2.42 -9.96
C CYS A 190 -17.74 -3.64 -9.28
N SER A 191 -18.58 -3.43 -8.27
CA SER A 191 -19.30 -4.51 -7.58
C SER A 191 -20.44 -5.10 -8.42
N GLU A 192 -21.15 -4.26 -9.17
CA GLU A 192 -22.38 -4.65 -9.87
C GLU A 192 -22.14 -5.07 -11.32
N SER A 193 -21.08 -4.56 -11.95
CA SER A 193 -20.78 -4.79 -13.36
C SER A 193 -19.37 -5.35 -13.56
N GLU A 194 -19.30 -6.65 -13.80
CA GLU A 194 -18.06 -7.35 -14.14
C GLU A 194 -17.39 -6.75 -15.40
N GLN A 195 -18.18 -6.30 -16.37
CA GLN A 195 -17.67 -5.63 -17.58
C GLN A 195 -17.00 -4.30 -17.26
N PHE A 196 -17.59 -3.51 -16.37
CA PHE A 196 -16.99 -2.26 -15.90
C PHE A 196 -15.71 -2.54 -15.11
N TYR A 197 -15.74 -3.49 -14.19
CA TYR A 197 -14.56 -3.91 -13.44
C TYR A 197 -13.41 -4.34 -14.35
N PHE A 198 -13.67 -5.21 -15.33
CA PHE A 198 -12.63 -5.65 -16.27
C PHE A 198 -12.14 -4.52 -17.17
N SER A 199 -13.02 -3.62 -17.59
CA SER A 199 -12.64 -2.47 -18.42
C SER A 199 -11.78 -1.48 -17.62
N LEU A 200 -12.15 -1.19 -16.38
CA LEU A 200 -11.35 -0.36 -15.47
C LEU A 200 -10.00 -1.02 -15.20
N LYS A 201 -10.00 -2.32 -14.89
CA LYS A 201 -8.77 -3.09 -14.70
C LYS A 201 -7.89 -3.01 -15.94
N ALA A 202 -8.41 -3.28 -17.13
CA ALA A 202 -7.67 -3.17 -18.38
C ALA A 202 -7.14 -1.73 -18.63
N SER A 203 -7.92 -0.70 -18.29
CA SER A 203 -7.54 0.71 -18.41
C SER A 203 -6.49 1.17 -17.39
N VAL A 204 -6.11 0.30 -16.46
CA VAL A 204 -5.05 0.53 -15.47
C VAL A 204 -3.91 -0.50 -15.65
N ASP A 205 -4.21 -1.66 -16.23
CA ASP A 205 -3.32 -2.80 -16.58
C ASP A 205 -2.67 -2.69 -17.95
N TRP A 206 -3.11 -1.85 -18.88
CA TRP A 206 -2.38 -1.56 -20.14
C TRP A 206 -0.92 -1.11 -19.93
N ARG A 207 -0.53 -0.80 -18.69
CA ARG A 207 0.87 -0.71 -18.22
C ARG A 207 1.66 -2.03 -18.35
N PHE A 208 0.99 -3.13 -18.69
CA PHE A 208 1.51 -4.49 -18.80
C PHE A 208 1.39 -5.09 -20.20
N ALA A 209 0.79 -4.38 -21.16
CA ALA A 209 0.76 -4.83 -22.55
C ALA A 209 2.16 -4.69 -23.17
N GLU A 210 2.63 -5.76 -23.82
CA GLU A 210 4.00 -5.89 -24.35
C GLU A 210 4.37 -4.88 -25.43
#